data_AF-A0A935FJ85-F1
#
_entry.id   AF-A0A935FJ85-F1
#
_cell.length_a   1.000
_cell.length_b   1.000
_cell.length_c   1.000
_cell.angle_alpha   90.00
_cell.angle_beta   90.00
_cell.angle_gamma   90.00
#
_symmetry.space_group_name_H-M   'P 1'
#
loop_
_entity.id
_entity.type
_entity.pdbx_description
1 polymer ?
#
loop_
_entity_poly.entity_id
_entity_poly.type
_entity_poly.pdbx_seq_one_letter_code
_entity_poly.pdbx_strand_id
1 'polypeptide(L)' 'MNLTLAIAETVLARAREVARQQGKSLNALIRDYLERLADHREGDALAEEILALFEAHPGDSGGRPVRRGDAYKGRL' A
#
# COMPACT_ATOMS: atom_id res chain seq x y z
N MET A 1 11.54 12.59 14.37
CA MET A 1 11.32 12.36 15.82
C MET A 1 12.00 11.06 16.23
N ASN A 2 12.40 10.92 17.49
CA ASN A 2 13.04 9.71 18.01
C ASN A 2 12.01 8.89 18.82
N LEU A 3 12.01 7.57 18.62
CA LEU A 3 11.16 6.61 19.33
C LEU A 3 12.06 5.63 20.09
N THR A 4 11.79 5.44 21.39
CA THR A 4 12.43 4.40 22.20
C THR A 4 11.40 3.31 22.47
N LEU A 5 11.75 2.05 22.18
CA LEU A 5 10.86 0.90 22.32
C LEU A 5 11.55 -0.17 23.18
N ALA A 6 10.87 -0.59 24.24
CA ALA A 6 11.30 -1.76 25.02
C ALA A 6 10.77 -3.03 24.36
N ILE A 7 11.67 -3.91 23.92
CA ILE A 7 11.33 -5.21 23.32
C ILE A 7 12.27 -6.29 23.82
N ALA A 8 11.83 -7.55 23.74
CA ALA A 8 12.68 -8.69 24.02
C ALA A 8 13.89 -8.71 23.07
N GLU A 9 15.07 -9.05 23.59
CA GLU A 9 16.32 -9.08 22.82
C GLU A 9 16.26 -10.05 21.63
N THR A 10 15.57 -11.17 21.80
CA THR A 10 15.33 -12.15 20.74
C THR A 10 14.52 -11.58 19.57
N VAL A 11 13.55 -10.71 19.87
CA VAL A 11 12.74 -10.00 18.86
C VAL A 11 13.60 -8.96 18.15
N LEU A 12 14.43 -8.21 18.89
CA LEU A 12 15.36 -7.24 18.30
C LEU A 12 16.32 -7.90 17.31
N ALA A 13 16.92 -9.04 17.69
CA ALA A 13 17.82 -9.79 16.84
C ALA A 13 17.14 -10.24 15.53
N ARG A 14 15.93 -10.79 15.63
CA ARG A 14 15.17 -11.25 14.47
C ARG A 14 14.72 -10.10 13.57
N ALA A 15 14.29 -8.99 14.15
CA ALA A 15 13.90 -7.80 13.40
C ALA A 15 15.08 -7.20 12.61
N ARG A 16 16.28 -7.21 13.20
CA ARG A 16 17.51 -6.78 12.50
C ARG A 16 17.84 -7.67 11.32
N GLU A 17 17.72 -8.99 11.47
CA GLU A 17 17.99 -9.91 10.35
C GLU A 17 16.97 -9.71 9.21
N VAL A 18 15.70 -9.55 9.53
CA VAL A 18 14.66 -9.23 8.52
C VAL A 18 14.96 -7.92 7.80
N ALA A 19 15.34 -6.87 8.53
CA ALA A 19 15.70 -5.59 7.92
C ALA A 19 16.91 -5.74 6.98
N ARG A 20 17.93 -6.49 7.40
CA ARG A 20 19.14 -6.76 6.61
C ARG A 20 18.83 -7.53 5.33
N GLN A 21 17.95 -8.53 5.39
CA GLN A 21 17.48 -9.27 4.21
C GLN A 21 16.75 -8.38 3.19
N GLN A 22 16.11 -7.30 3.67
CA GLN A 22 15.46 -6.29 2.83
C GLN A 22 16.40 -5.15 2.41
N GLY A 23 17.70 -5.22 2.75
CA GLY A 23 18.66 -4.16 2.47
C GLY A 23 18.40 -2.86 3.24
N LYS A 24 17.68 -2.93 4.36
CA LYS A 24 17.26 -1.77 5.17
C LYS A 24 17.88 -1.79 6.56
N SER A 25 18.01 -0.61 7.16
CA SER A 25 18.25 -0.53 8.60
C SER A 25 16.97 -0.86 9.37
N LEU A 26 17.09 -1.33 10.61
CA LEU A 26 15.93 -1.57 11.47
C LEU A 26 15.07 -0.30 11.65
N ASN A 27 15.71 0.86 11.82
CA ASN A 27 15.00 2.13 11.95
C ASN A 27 14.23 2.51 10.68
N ALA A 28 14.79 2.27 9.50
CA ALA A 28 14.08 2.48 8.24
C ALA A 28 12.86 1.54 8.15
N LEU A 29 13.05 0.25 8.47
CA LEU A 29 11.94 -0.71 8.45
C LEU A 29 10.81 -0.34 9.43
N ILE A 30 11.15 0.08 10.66
CA ILE A 30 10.17 0.52 11.66
C ILE A 30 9.43 1.76 11.17
N ARG A 31 10.14 2.72 10.58
CA ARG A 31 9.52 3.92 10.00
C ARG A 31 8.50 3.55 8.93
N ASP A 32 8.88 2.72 7.95
CA ASP A 32 7.98 2.28 6.88
C ASP A 32 6.73 1.55 7.42
N TYR A 33 6.87 0.84 8.54
CA TYR A 33 5.72 0.19 9.20
C TYR A 33 4.82 1.19 9.90
N LEU A 34 5.39 2.16 10.63
CA LEU A 34 4.61 3.20 11.30
C LEU A 34 3.93 4.14 10.31
N GLU A 35 4.61 4.49 9.22
CA GLU A 35 4.03 5.26 8.12
C GLU A 35 2.89 4.50 7.48
N ARG A 36 3.04 3.21 7.12
CA ARG A 36 1.92 2.41 6.60
C ARG A 36 0.77 2.23 7.58
N LEU A 37 1.07 2.17 8.87
CA LEU A 37 0.05 2.08 9.92
C LEU A 37 -0.72 3.40 10.05
N ALA A 38 -0.04 4.55 9.91
CA ALA A 38 -0.65 5.87 9.96
C ALA A 38 -1.36 6.25 8.65
N ASP A 39 -0.81 5.83 7.51
CA ASP A 39 -1.38 5.98 6.16
C ASP A 39 -2.46 4.95 5.85
N HIS A 40 -2.74 4.03 6.78
CA HIS A 40 -3.98 3.27 6.78
C HIS A 40 -5.12 4.27 7.02
N ARG A 41 -5.51 4.98 5.96
CA ARG A 41 -6.90 5.43 5.81
C ARG A 41 -7.72 4.19 6.12
N GLU A 42 -8.58 4.29 7.12
CA GLU A 42 -9.47 3.19 7.52
C GLU A 42 -10.06 2.62 6.22
N GLY A 43 -9.99 1.29 6.04
CA GLY A 43 -10.39 0.67 4.77
C GLY A 43 -11.77 1.13 4.29
N ASP A 44 -12.62 1.52 5.25
CA ASP A 44 -13.91 2.14 5.07
C ASP A 44 -13.82 3.51 4.38
N ALA A 45 -12.91 4.40 4.78
CA ALA A 45 -12.70 5.71 4.14
C ALA A 45 -12.17 5.58 2.70
N LEU A 46 -11.31 4.58 2.43
CA LEU A 46 -10.86 4.30 1.05
C LEU A 46 -11.99 3.69 0.22
N ALA A 47 -12.81 2.81 0.80
CA ALA A 47 -13.96 2.23 0.13
C ALA A 47 -15.01 3.31 -0.20
N GLU A 48 -15.28 4.23 0.73
CA GLU A 48 -16.14 5.40 0.52
C GLU A 48 -15.61 6.30 -0.60
N GLU A 49 -14.30 6.57 -0.63
CA GLU A 49 -13.68 7.35 -1.71
C GLU A 49 -13.85 6.66 -3.08
N ILE A 50 -13.64 5.34 -3.15
CA ILE A 50 -13.83 4.56 -4.38
C ILE A 50 -15.29 4.60 -4.84
N LEU A 51 -16.25 4.43 -3.92
CA LEU A 51 -17.68 4.50 -4.24
C LEU A 51 -18.06 5.90 -4.74
N ALA A 52 -17.57 6.95 -4.09
CA ALA A 52 -17.79 8.34 -4.52
C ALA A 52 -17.22 8.59 -5.92
N LEU A 53 -16.05 8.03 -6.26
CA LEU A 53 -15.47 8.14 -7.60
C LEU A 53 -16.33 7.42 -8.66
N PHE A 54 -16.90 6.26 -8.35
CA PHE A 54 -17.82 5.55 -9.25
C PHE A 54 -19.12 6.31 -9.49
N GLU A 55 -19.68 6.94 -8.46
CA GLU A 55 -20.87 7.77 -8.60
C GLU A 55 -20.60 9.05 -9.41
N ALA A 56 -19.47 9.71 -9.13
CA ALA A 56 -19.08 10.94 -9.81
C ALA A 56 -18.69 10.72 -11.28
N HIS A 57 -18.16 9.54 -11.62
CA HIS A 57 -17.68 9.20 -12.95
C HIS A 57 -18.34 7.91 -13.47
N PRO A 58 -19.62 7.95 -13.84
CA PRO A 58 -20.25 6.83 -14.53
C PRO A 58 -19.48 6.57 -15.82
N GLY A 59 -18.95 5.36 -15.96
CA GLY A 59 -18.06 5.02 -17.07
C GLY A 59 -18.71 5.26 -18.43
N ASP A 60 -18.12 6.13 -19.26
CA ASP A 60 -18.56 6.35 -20.64
C ASP A 60 -17.89 5.35 -21.58
N SER A 61 -18.33 4.09 -21.50
CA SER A 61 -17.89 3.06 -22.47
C SER A 61 -18.56 3.21 -23.84
N GLY A 62 -19.39 4.25 -24.05
CA GLY A 62 -20.13 4.48 -25.31
C GLY A 62 -20.98 3.29 -25.76
N GLY A 63 -21.43 2.45 -24.84
CA GLY A 63 -22.15 1.19 -25.13
C GLY A 63 -21.29 0.08 -25.77
N ARG A 64 -19.98 0.27 -25.89
CA ARG A 64 -19.09 -0.72 -26.50
C ARG A 64 -18.73 -1.81 -25.50
N PRO A 65 -18.86 -3.10 -25.86
CA PRO A 65 -18.43 -4.19 -25.00
C PRO A 65 -16.90 -4.16 -24.87
N VAL A 66 -16.41 -3.98 -23.65
CA VAL A 66 -14.98 -4.03 -23.34
C VAL A 66 -14.50 -5.47 -23.50
N ARG A 67 -13.65 -5.75 -24.50
CA ARG A 67 -13.03 -7.07 -24.68
C ARG A 67 -11.57 -7.01 -24.26
N ARG A 68 -11.08 -8.12 -23.69
CA ARG A 68 -9.68 -8.26 -23.25
C ARG A 68 -8.67 -7.91 -24.35
N GLY A 69 -8.97 -8.20 -25.61
CA GLY A 69 -8.10 -7.89 -26.75
C GLY A 69 -7.92 -6.39 -27.03
N ASP A 70 -8.88 -5.55 -26.63
CA ASP A 70 -8.82 -4.10 -26.84
C ASP A 70 -7.83 -3.41 -25.89
N ALA A 71 -7.56 -4.01 -24.73
CA ALA A 71 -6.63 -3.47 -23.72
C ALA A 71 -5.16 -3.44 -24.17
N TYR A 72 -4.80 -4.19 -25.21
CA TYR A 72 -3.43 -4.32 -25.72
C TYR A 72 -3.21 -3.63 -27.07
N LYS A 73 -4.25 -3.05 -27.68
CA LYS A 73 -4.13 -2.35 -28.96
C LYS A 73 -3.27 -1.09 -28.80
N GLY A 74 -2.18 -0.99 -29.58
CA GLY A 74 -1.27 0.17 -29.58
C GLY A 74 -0.04 0.06 -28.68
N ARG A 75 0.26 -1.12 -28.11
CA ARG A 75 1.52 -1.40 -27.38
C ARG A 75 2.53 -2.25 -28.16
N LEU A 76 2.51 -2.18 -29.50
CA LEU A 76 3.51 -2.77 -30.39
C LEU A 76 4.03 -1.71 -31.35
#